data_AF-A0A832LRJ0-F1
#
_entry.id   AF-A0A832LRJ0-F1
#
_cell.length_a   1.000
_cell.length_b   1.000
_cell.length_c   1.000
_cell.angle_alpha   90.00
_cell.angle_beta   90.00
_cell.angle_gamma   90.00
#
_symmetry.space_group_name_H-M   'P 1'
#
loop_
_entity.id
_entity.type
_entity.pdbx_description
1 polymer ?
#
loop_
_entity_poly.entity_id
_entity_poly.type
_entity_poly.pdbx_seq_one_letter_code
_entity_poly.pdbx_strand_id
1 'polypeptide(L)'
;MGSPTVPCPPGHLARRVAPAIVLIALWAALGQAAIAWPRAQAGPTIRLVPSSRAVVATDASTVDVVLENASNLYGVHFYLKFDPAIVEVRDVDATRPGVQIAPGPFLPGADAPNTASNADGTINYMVTLLAPATPVSGSGTVATITFRGKAPGISAVQFLSTTLSGPPDAPAIALAAAVDGQVVVSPAPPTPAPYSERWRFGVVLDPSVGPITAYDTGALCAGWYIDRRANPNPPPVGLDYVRLIRVGAGAWPTDTAALQAQVAAAPGSTWLIGYEPDCRYQDNRLPADYARIYHDAYQLIKAADPTAQVGNGPLAQASALRIAWLDAVWAAYQSQYGSAMPVDVWATNGGLHLETAAGMGVGIPPGSSATSGLSFTPKQDADSMVIFSEQVRRLRQWMKDHGQQGKPLILTEVGVPYFVRDWQYQDRVIEFMHRAINYLLYTTDASLGMPADGNRLVQRFAWYSLNRPPAEYSGSQPGANGNLYGVDTHSGDIVLTRFGVHYARLACDPLRPTPTPSTTPAASPPGLKGSGGLNW
;
A
#
# COMPACT_ATOMS: atom_id res chain seq x y z
N MET A 1 -27.78 -67.76 46.54
CA MET A 1 -27.12 -68.98 47.06
C MET A 1 -25.89 -69.24 46.21
N GLY A 2 -24.76 -69.66 46.81
CA GLY A 2 -23.55 -70.05 46.06
C GLY A 2 -22.36 -69.10 46.21
N SER A 3 -21.50 -69.39 47.19
CA SER A 3 -20.05 -69.06 47.19
C SER A 3 -19.29 -70.36 47.44
N PRO A 4 -18.22 -70.68 46.66
CA PRO A 4 -16.86 -70.90 47.23
C PRO A 4 -15.71 -70.55 46.23
N THR A 5 -14.40 -70.47 46.53
CA THR A 5 -13.58 -70.29 47.76
C THR A 5 -12.14 -69.86 47.39
N VAL A 6 -11.52 -68.98 48.20
CA VAL A 6 -10.22 -69.15 48.93
C VAL A 6 -9.20 -70.17 48.33
N PRO A 7 -7.91 -69.84 48.07
CA PRO A 7 -6.96 -69.53 49.16
C PRO A 7 -5.76 -68.57 48.93
N CYS A 8 -5.19 -68.16 50.08
CA CYS A 8 -3.84 -67.60 50.33
C CYS A 8 -3.20 -68.52 51.41
N PRO A 9 -1.87 -68.76 51.54
CA PRO A 9 -0.93 -67.86 52.27
C PRO A 9 0.57 -68.08 51.84
N PRO A 10 1.66 -67.95 52.66
CA PRO A 10 1.91 -67.25 53.95
C PRO A 10 3.24 -66.41 54.02
N GLY A 11 3.46 -65.72 55.16
CA GLY A 11 4.80 -65.40 55.72
C GLY A 11 5.25 -63.92 55.64
N HIS A 12 5.08 -63.05 56.64
CA HIS A 12 5.61 -62.95 58.02
C HIS A 12 6.90 -62.12 58.20
N LEU A 13 6.84 -61.17 59.17
CA LEU A 13 7.93 -60.46 59.88
C LEU A 13 8.65 -59.31 59.11
N ALA A 14 8.98 -58.14 59.70
CA ALA A 14 8.52 -57.51 60.94
C ALA A 14 8.92 -56.00 61.04
N ARG A 15 8.26 -55.28 61.97
CA ARG A 15 8.72 -54.07 62.72
C ARG A 15 8.82 -52.67 62.06
N ARG A 16 7.83 -51.84 62.49
CA ARG A 16 7.97 -50.53 63.20
C ARG A 16 8.17 -49.22 62.41
N VAL A 17 7.57 -48.18 63.03
CA VAL A 17 7.70 -46.71 62.82
C VAL A 17 6.79 -46.09 61.75
N ALA A 18 5.78 -45.37 62.24
CA ALA A 18 5.07 -44.25 61.58
C ALA A 18 5.68 -42.92 62.10
N PRO A 19 5.39 -41.72 61.55
CA PRO A 19 4.25 -41.37 60.70
C PRO A 19 4.55 -40.41 59.50
N ALA A 20 3.46 -39.99 58.87
CA ALA A 20 3.32 -39.03 57.79
C ALA A 20 4.25 -37.79 57.78
N ILE A 21 4.95 -37.60 56.65
CA ILE A 21 5.24 -36.29 56.04
C ILE A 21 5.08 -36.45 54.51
N VAL A 22 4.00 -35.89 53.93
CA VAL A 22 3.74 -35.84 52.46
C VAL A 22 3.74 -34.38 51.95
N LEU A 23 4.47 -33.52 52.65
CA LEU A 23 4.80 -32.15 52.26
C LEU A 23 6.33 -32.02 52.35
N ILE A 24 6.96 -31.32 51.40
CA ILE A 24 8.43 -31.25 51.22
C ILE A 24 9.05 -32.50 50.52
N ALA A 25 8.55 -32.85 49.33
CA ALA A 25 9.25 -33.76 48.40
C ALA A 25 9.05 -33.43 46.89
N LEU A 26 8.49 -32.26 46.57
CA LEU A 26 8.32 -31.75 45.20
C LEU A 26 9.10 -30.44 44.98
N TRP A 27 10.28 -30.35 45.62
CA TRP A 27 11.24 -29.25 45.53
C TRP A 27 12.69 -29.73 45.30
N ALA A 28 12.85 -30.99 44.88
CA ALA A 28 14.15 -31.65 44.67
C ALA A 28 14.26 -32.38 43.31
N ALA A 29 13.46 -31.97 42.32
CA ALA A 29 13.48 -32.50 40.95
C ALA A 29 13.44 -31.41 39.87
N LEU A 30 13.53 -30.13 40.25
CA LEU A 30 13.97 -29.09 39.33
C LEU A 30 15.48 -29.19 39.22
N GLY A 31 15.95 -29.72 38.09
CA GLY A 31 17.37 -29.80 37.79
C GLY A 31 18.01 -28.41 37.91
N GLN A 32 19.29 -28.38 38.28
CA GLN A 32 20.07 -27.16 38.34
C GLN A 32 20.20 -26.56 36.94
N ALA A 33 19.20 -25.78 36.52
CA ALA A 33 19.43 -24.66 35.65
C ALA A 33 20.39 -23.74 36.42
N ALA A 34 21.69 -23.94 36.20
CA ALA A 34 22.69 -23.00 36.61
C ALA A 34 22.22 -21.65 36.07
N ILE A 35 21.86 -20.73 36.97
CA ILE A 35 21.60 -19.35 36.61
C ILE A 35 22.95 -18.82 36.15
N ALA A 36 23.22 -19.00 34.86
CA ALA A 36 24.26 -18.27 34.17
C ALA A 36 23.82 -16.82 34.25
N TRP A 37 24.32 -16.11 35.27
CA TRP A 37 24.34 -14.65 35.22
C TRP A 37 24.89 -14.28 33.84
N PRO A 38 24.22 -13.38 33.10
CA PRO A 38 24.76 -12.94 31.83
C PRO A 38 26.18 -12.44 32.13
N ARG A 39 27.18 -13.09 31.52
CA ARG A 39 28.55 -12.58 31.61
C ARG A 39 28.48 -11.16 31.11
N ALA A 40 28.87 -10.19 31.94
CA ALA A 40 29.04 -8.82 31.49
C ALA A 40 29.95 -8.88 30.25
N GLN A 41 29.41 -8.49 29.10
CA GLN A 41 30.14 -8.59 27.84
C GLN A 41 31.30 -7.61 27.92
N ALA A 42 32.50 -8.13 28.17
CA ALA A 42 33.61 -7.40 28.76
C ALA A 42 34.35 -6.44 27.80
N GLY A 43 33.72 -6.08 26.68
CA GLY A 43 34.28 -5.17 25.68
C GLY A 43 33.28 -4.84 24.56
N PRO A 44 33.62 -3.85 23.72
CA PRO A 44 32.71 -3.33 22.71
C PRO A 44 32.37 -4.36 21.64
N THR A 45 31.12 -4.34 21.17
CA THR A 45 30.61 -5.26 20.15
C THR A 45 29.97 -4.46 19.02
N ILE A 46 30.35 -4.71 17.77
CA ILE A 46 29.70 -4.11 16.60
C ILE A 46 28.75 -5.12 15.96
N ARG A 47 27.60 -4.68 15.47
CA ARG A 47 26.60 -5.57 14.89
C ARG A 47 25.67 -4.87 13.90
N LEU A 48 24.99 -5.67 13.09
CA LEU A 48 23.89 -5.20 12.25
C LEU A 48 22.55 -5.33 12.98
N VAL A 49 21.72 -4.30 12.87
CA VAL A 49 20.38 -4.21 13.48
C VAL A 49 19.33 -3.80 12.43
N PRO A 50 18.29 -4.61 12.19
CA PRO A 50 18.14 -5.99 12.65
C PRO A 50 19.19 -6.91 12.00
N SER A 51 19.58 -7.99 12.68
CA SER A 51 20.54 -8.97 12.16
C SER A 51 20.00 -9.80 10.99
N SER A 52 18.69 -9.78 10.74
CA SER A 52 18.07 -10.31 9.53
C SER A 52 16.98 -9.35 9.09
N ARG A 53 17.09 -8.80 7.88
CA ARG A 53 16.11 -7.87 7.30
C ARG A 53 15.46 -8.48 6.07
N ALA A 54 14.13 -8.60 6.06
CA ALA A 54 13.39 -8.95 4.86
C ALA A 54 13.16 -7.70 4.00
N VAL A 55 13.34 -7.83 2.69
CA VAL A 55 13.14 -6.79 1.67
C VAL A 55 12.45 -7.45 0.47
N VAL A 56 11.49 -6.79 -0.17
CA VAL A 56 10.96 -7.29 -1.45
C VAL A 56 11.92 -6.89 -2.56
N ALA A 57 12.07 -7.72 -3.60
CA ALA A 57 12.88 -7.34 -4.76
C ALA A 57 12.57 -5.90 -5.21
N THR A 58 13.62 -5.11 -5.40
CA THR A 58 13.60 -3.71 -5.85
C THR A 58 12.98 -2.63 -4.93
N ASP A 59 12.47 -3.02 -3.75
CA ASP A 59 12.26 -2.10 -2.62
C ASP A 59 13.58 -1.76 -1.89
N ALA A 60 13.57 -0.70 -1.09
CA ALA A 60 14.70 -0.26 -0.27
C ALA A 60 14.38 -0.36 1.24
N SER A 61 15.35 -0.78 2.04
CA SER A 61 15.26 -0.84 3.50
C SER A 61 16.58 -0.46 4.17
N THR A 62 16.50 0.11 5.36
CA THR A 62 17.65 0.38 6.21
C THR A 62 18.09 -0.86 7.00
N VAL A 63 19.39 -0.92 7.30
CA VAL A 63 20.04 -1.76 8.30
C VAL A 63 21.07 -0.88 9.03
N ASP A 64 20.96 -0.81 10.35
CA ASP A 64 21.86 -0.01 11.19
C ASP A 64 23.10 -0.79 11.57
N VAL A 65 24.25 -0.11 11.53
CA VAL A 65 25.48 -0.58 12.16
C VAL A 65 25.51 0.01 13.57
N VAL A 66 25.33 -0.84 14.57
CA VAL A 66 25.27 -0.47 15.98
C VAL A 66 26.55 -0.92 16.68
N LEU A 67 27.15 -0.02 17.45
CA LEU A 67 28.24 -0.31 18.36
C LEU A 67 27.71 -0.32 19.79
N GLU A 68 27.97 -1.39 20.54
CA GLU A 68 27.53 -1.59 21.92
C GLU A 68 28.74 -1.57 22.88
N ASN A 69 28.59 -0.97 24.07
CA ASN A 69 29.56 -1.00 25.17
C ASN A 69 30.96 -0.44 24.83
N ALA A 70 31.01 0.63 24.03
CA ALA A 70 32.25 1.35 23.75
C ALA A 70 32.63 2.31 24.89
N SER A 71 33.94 2.46 25.12
CA SER A 71 34.51 3.36 26.13
C SER A 71 35.66 4.16 25.53
N ASN A 72 35.67 5.47 25.77
CA ASN A 72 36.66 6.42 25.23
C ASN A 72 36.83 6.35 23.69
N LEU A 73 35.76 6.09 22.97
CA LEU A 73 35.74 5.97 21.51
C LEU A 73 36.00 7.33 20.83
N TYR A 74 36.87 7.33 19.84
CA TYR A 74 37.21 8.49 19.03
C TYR A 74 37.01 8.25 17.54
N GLY A 75 37.23 7.01 17.08
CA GLY A 75 36.96 6.61 15.71
C GLY A 75 36.52 5.16 15.57
N VAL A 76 35.77 4.91 14.50
CA VAL A 76 35.29 3.59 14.08
C VAL A 76 35.63 3.44 12.60
N HIS A 77 36.30 2.36 12.25
CA HIS A 77 36.49 1.91 10.87
C HIS A 77 35.89 0.52 10.72
N PHE A 78 35.12 0.27 9.67
CA PHE A 78 34.69 -1.07 9.29
C PHE A 78 34.71 -1.27 7.78
N TYR A 79 34.89 -2.54 7.39
CA TYR A 79 34.79 -3.00 6.01
C TYR A 79 33.79 -4.16 5.96
N LEU A 80 32.70 -3.97 5.20
CA LEU A 80 31.63 -4.96 5.04
C LEU A 80 31.67 -5.60 3.65
N LYS A 81 31.19 -6.84 3.57
CA LYS A 81 30.90 -7.58 2.34
C LYS A 81 29.41 -7.90 2.25
N PHE A 82 28.82 -7.78 1.07
CA PHE A 82 27.48 -8.24 0.71
C PHE A 82 27.50 -8.93 -0.68
N ASP A 83 26.38 -9.54 -1.08
CA ASP A 83 26.22 -10.13 -2.41
C ASP A 83 25.62 -9.10 -3.40
N PRO A 84 26.39 -8.58 -4.37
CA PRO A 84 25.94 -7.57 -5.31
C PRO A 84 24.97 -8.11 -6.37
N ALA A 85 24.77 -9.43 -6.47
CA ALA A 85 23.72 -10.02 -7.30
C ALA A 85 22.34 -9.93 -6.62
N ILE A 86 22.31 -10.00 -5.28
CA ILE A 86 21.08 -10.04 -4.49
C ILE A 86 20.65 -8.65 -4.00
N VAL A 87 21.57 -7.79 -3.59
CA VAL A 87 21.29 -6.41 -3.13
C VAL A 87 22.27 -5.38 -3.70
N GLU A 88 21.92 -4.10 -3.62
CA GLU A 88 22.82 -2.96 -3.79
C GLU A 88 22.64 -1.94 -2.67
N VAL A 89 23.68 -1.18 -2.36
CA VAL A 89 23.58 0.00 -1.49
C VAL A 89 23.02 1.15 -2.30
N ARG A 90 21.94 1.75 -1.81
CA ARG A 90 21.41 3.01 -2.32
C ARG A 90 22.24 4.15 -1.74
N ASP A 91 22.73 5.00 -2.63
CA ASP A 91 23.44 6.22 -2.25
C ASP A 91 22.54 7.17 -1.43
N VAL A 92 23.12 7.73 -0.37
CA VAL A 92 22.45 8.68 0.53
C VAL A 92 22.65 10.15 0.10
N ASP A 93 23.73 10.46 -0.61
CA ASP A 93 24.11 11.83 -0.97
C ASP A 93 24.64 11.93 -2.40
N ALA A 94 23.69 12.05 -3.34
CA ALA A 94 23.97 12.19 -4.77
C ALA A 94 24.75 13.47 -5.16
N THR A 95 25.13 14.33 -4.20
CA THR A 95 26.05 15.45 -4.43
C THR A 95 27.53 15.07 -4.25
N ARG A 96 27.81 13.96 -3.56
CA ARG A 96 29.16 13.39 -3.38
C ARG A 96 29.43 12.34 -4.48
N PRO A 97 30.67 12.24 -5.00
CA PRO A 97 31.00 11.18 -5.95
C PRO A 97 31.00 9.78 -5.32
N GLY A 98 30.33 8.84 -5.96
CA GLY A 98 30.31 7.41 -5.58
C GLY A 98 28.95 6.98 -5.03
N VAL A 99 28.98 6.03 -4.08
CA VAL A 99 27.80 5.59 -3.31
C VAL A 99 28.19 5.68 -1.84
N GLN A 100 27.44 6.42 -1.05
CA GLN A 100 27.67 6.64 0.38
C GLN A 100 26.61 5.94 1.25
N ILE A 101 26.98 5.62 2.50
CA ILE A 101 26.02 5.27 3.56
C ILE A 101 25.81 6.44 4.52
N ALA A 102 24.70 6.45 5.25
CA ALA A 102 24.36 7.53 6.17
C ALA A 102 25.23 7.46 7.45
N PRO A 103 25.90 8.56 7.88
CA PRO A 103 26.53 8.61 9.18
C PRO A 103 25.52 8.50 10.32
N GLY A 104 25.87 7.74 11.36
CA GLY A 104 25.01 7.52 12.53
C GLY A 104 25.24 8.54 13.65
N PRO A 105 24.22 8.83 14.48
CA PRO A 105 24.30 9.88 15.49
C PRO A 105 25.23 9.56 16.67
N PHE A 106 25.68 8.31 16.84
CA PHE A 106 26.50 7.91 18.00
C PHE A 106 27.91 8.50 17.97
N LEU A 107 28.48 8.76 16.78
CA LEU A 107 29.78 9.38 16.64
C LEU A 107 29.72 10.52 15.60
N PRO A 108 29.35 11.75 15.99
CA PRO A 108 29.18 12.89 15.10
C PRO A 108 30.54 13.48 14.67
N GLY A 109 31.33 12.67 13.96
CA GLY A 109 32.65 12.99 13.44
C GLY A 109 32.66 13.22 11.93
N ALA A 110 33.86 13.34 11.36
CA ALA A 110 34.06 13.36 9.91
C ALA A 110 34.15 11.93 9.34
N ASP A 111 33.43 11.67 8.25
CA ASP A 111 33.40 10.36 7.56
C ASP A 111 34.35 10.31 6.35
N ALA A 112 35.43 9.55 6.45
CA ALA A 112 36.38 9.34 5.34
C ALA A 112 37.30 8.12 5.58
N PRO A 113 37.26 7.05 4.77
CA PRO A 113 36.38 6.83 3.62
C PRO A 113 34.91 6.63 4.03
N ASN A 114 34.00 6.96 3.11
CA ASN A 114 32.61 6.51 3.12
C ASN A 114 32.26 6.12 1.68
N THR A 115 32.47 4.86 1.34
CA THR A 115 32.31 4.35 -0.02
C THR A 115 31.73 2.95 -0.05
N ALA A 116 30.68 2.74 -0.85
CA ALA A 116 30.16 1.44 -1.21
C ALA A 116 30.44 1.13 -2.69
N SER A 117 30.77 -0.13 -2.99
CA SER A 117 30.86 -0.65 -4.36
C SER A 117 29.73 -1.64 -4.59
N ASN A 118 28.79 -1.27 -5.47
CA ASN A 118 27.70 -2.15 -5.92
C ASN A 118 28.14 -3.14 -7.02
N ALA A 119 29.38 -3.00 -7.53
CA ALA A 119 30.01 -3.99 -8.41
C ALA A 119 30.69 -5.09 -7.59
N ASP A 120 31.47 -4.69 -6.58
CA ASP A 120 32.24 -5.62 -5.75
C ASP A 120 31.45 -6.16 -4.55
N GLY A 121 30.33 -5.54 -4.18
CA GLY A 121 29.54 -5.88 -3.01
C GLY A 121 30.24 -5.54 -1.71
N THR A 122 30.80 -4.33 -1.59
CA THR A 122 31.61 -3.92 -0.41
C THR A 122 31.22 -2.55 0.11
N ILE A 123 31.46 -2.31 1.40
CA ILE A 123 31.32 -0.98 2.04
C ILE A 123 32.56 -0.73 2.88
N ASN A 124 33.23 0.40 2.65
CA ASN A 124 34.36 0.88 3.43
C ASN A 124 33.96 2.19 4.12
N TYR A 125 33.81 2.16 5.44
CA TYR A 125 33.32 3.30 6.21
C TYR A 125 34.21 3.54 7.43
N MET A 126 34.73 4.76 7.54
CA MET A 126 35.42 5.27 8.71
C MET A 126 34.80 6.59 9.14
N VAL A 127 34.56 6.73 10.43
CA VAL A 127 34.18 8.01 11.07
C VAL A 127 35.10 8.27 12.24
N THR A 128 35.59 9.50 12.38
CA THR A 128 36.42 9.93 13.51
C THR A 128 36.01 11.31 14.00
N LEU A 129 36.03 11.49 15.31
CA LEU A 129 35.98 12.81 15.93
C LEU A 129 37.22 13.61 15.51
N LEU A 130 37.07 14.93 15.49
CA LEU A 130 38.15 15.89 15.23
C LEU A 130 38.47 16.65 16.52
N ALA A 131 39.75 16.80 16.84
CA ALA A 131 40.17 17.59 18.00
C ALA A 131 39.63 19.04 17.87
N PRO A 132 39.11 19.65 18.96
CA PRO A 132 39.20 19.23 20.36
C PRO A 132 37.98 18.43 20.88
N ALA A 133 37.22 17.74 20.03
CA ALA A 133 36.05 16.96 20.48
C ALA A 133 36.42 15.89 21.53
N THR A 134 35.52 15.67 22.50
CA THR A 134 35.68 14.70 23.59
C THR A 134 35.30 13.28 23.15
N PRO A 135 36.01 12.22 23.60
CA PRO A 135 35.64 10.84 23.30
C PRO A 135 34.22 10.46 23.74
N VAL A 136 33.56 9.59 22.99
CA VAL A 136 32.22 9.07 23.30
C VAL A 136 32.32 7.73 24.05
N SER A 137 31.39 7.45 24.96
CA SER A 137 31.22 6.14 25.60
C SER A 137 29.74 5.77 25.66
N GLY A 138 29.43 4.48 25.58
CA GLY A 138 28.06 3.95 25.57
C GLY A 138 27.79 3.04 24.37
N SER A 139 26.56 3.07 23.87
CA SER A 139 26.07 2.27 22.74
C SER A 139 25.22 3.12 21.78
N GLY A 140 25.28 2.87 20.48
CA GLY A 140 24.43 3.53 19.49
C GLY A 140 24.79 3.25 18.03
N THR A 141 23.97 3.77 17.11
CA THR A 141 24.14 3.63 15.65
C THR A 141 25.30 4.50 15.16
N VAL A 142 26.33 3.87 14.56
CA VAL A 142 27.51 4.53 13.97
C VAL A 142 27.34 4.84 12.49
N ALA A 143 26.48 4.09 11.79
CA ALA A 143 26.08 4.31 10.41
C ALA A 143 24.78 3.57 10.09
N THR A 144 24.04 4.03 9.07
CA THR A 144 22.85 3.36 8.54
C THR A 144 23.03 3.07 7.05
N ILE A 145 22.91 1.80 6.68
CA ILE A 145 23.03 1.31 5.30
C ILE A 145 21.64 1.21 4.70
N THR A 146 21.40 1.81 3.53
CA THR A 146 20.15 1.60 2.79
C THR A 146 20.39 0.56 1.70
N PHE A 147 19.89 -0.66 1.87
CA PHE A 147 19.94 -1.70 0.85
C PHE A 147 18.70 -1.64 -0.05
N ARG A 148 18.88 -1.85 -1.35
CA ARG A 148 17.82 -2.14 -2.33
C ARG A 148 17.94 -3.58 -2.80
N GLY A 149 16.83 -4.31 -2.84
CA GLY A 149 16.81 -5.68 -3.38
C GLY A 149 17.01 -5.69 -4.90
N LYS A 150 17.75 -6.66 -5.45
CA LYS A 150 17.97 -6.83 -6.90
C LYS A 150 17.39 -8.14 -7.42
N ALA A 151 17.65 -9.25 -6.73
CA ALA A 151 17.18 -10.57 -7.09
C ALA A 151 16.75 -11.35 -5.84
N PRO A 152 15.80 -12.32 -5.95
CA PRO A 152 15.39 -13.13 -4.81
C PRO A 152 16.55 -13.97 -4.28
N GLY A 153 16.75 -13.99 -2.96
CA GLY A 153 17.86 -14.71 -2.33
C GLY A 153 18.21 -14.17 -0.94
N ILE A 154 19.35 -14.61 -0.40
CA ILE A 154 19.88 -14.13 0.88
C ILE A 154 21.26 -13.53 0.61
N SER A 155 21.41 -12.22 0.82
CA SER A 155 22.71 -11.59 0.93
C SER A 155 23.14 -11.63 2.39
N ALA A 156 24.13 -12.45 2.74
CA ALA A 156 24.86 -12.24 3.98
C ALA A 156 25.51 -10.84 3.95
N VAL A 157 25.60 -10.18 5.10
CA VAL A 157 26.28 -8.90 5.27
C VAL A 157 27.30 -9.07 6.40
N GLN A 158 28.58 -9.15 6.01
CA GLN A 158 29.64 -9.67 6.87
C GLN A 158 30.71 -8.61 7.18
N PHE A 159 31.17 -8.55 8.42
CA PHE A 159 32.33 -7.74 8.81
C PHE A 159 33.63 -8.45 8.43
N LEU A 160 34.33 -7.94 7.43
CA LEU A 160 35.67 -8.44 7.05
C LEU A 160 36.77 -7.86 7.94
N SER A 161 36.59 -6.61 8.41
CA SER A 161 37.48 -5.98 9.38
C SER A 161 36.75 -4.85 10.11
N THR A 162 37.02 -4.69 11.40
CA THR A 162 36.58 -3.55 12.20
C THR A 162 37.73 -3.09 13.11
N THR A 163 37.94 -1.78 13.21
CA THR A 163 38.92 -1.15 14.10
C THR A 163 38.25 -0.04 14.90
N LEU A 164 38.55 0.02 16.19
CA LEU A 164 38.07 1.05 17.11
C LEU A 164 39.28 1.81 17.67
N SER A 165 39.29 3.13 17.55
CA SER A 165 40.36 3.99 18.06
C SER A 165 39.89 4.83 19.24
N GLY A 166 40.75 4.98 20.23
CA GLY A 166 40.62 5.99 21.28
C GLY A 166 41.15 7.36 20.83
N PRO A 167 41.11 8.38 21.70
CA PRO A 167 41.73 9.68 21.42
C PRO A 167 43.25 9.54 21.18
N PRO A 168 43.91 10.60 20.67
CA PRO A 168 45.37 10.65 20.64
C PRO A 168 45.98 10.22 21.98
N ASP A 169 47.05 9.43 21.90
CA ASP A 169 47.78 8.83 23.03
C ASP A 169 47.02 7.76 23.87
N ALA A 170 45.79 7.39 23.51
CA ALA A 170 45.09 6.25 24.12
C ALA A 170 45.47 4.90 23.45
N PRO A 171 45.44 3.78 24.20
CA PRO A 171 45.59 2.45 23.62
C PRO A 171 44.44 2.12 22.66
N ALA A 172 44.72 1.26 21.68
CA ALA A 172 43.69 0.77 20.75
C ALA A 172 42.56 0.05 21.49
N ILE A 173 41.31 0.30 21.07
CA ILE A 173 40.14 -0.28 21.69
C ILE A 173 39.92 -1.68 21.11
N ALA A 174 40.13 -2.72 21.93
CA ALA A 174 39.93 -4.09 21.52
C ALA A 174 38.43 -4.39 21.31
N LEU A 175 38.04 -4.73 20.08
CA LEU A 175 36.70 -5.22 19.76
C LEU A 175 36.51 -6.63 20.33
N ALA A 176 35.44 -6.83 21.11
CA ALA A 176 35.10 -8.13 21.67
C ALA A 176 34.42 -9.06 20.65
N ALA A 177 33.57 -8.51 19.79
CA ALA A 177 32.93 -9.25 18.69
C ALA A 177 32.47 -8.31 17.56
N ALA A 178 32.45 -8.86 16.34
CA ALA A 178 31.63 -8.37 15.24
C ALA A 178 30.52 -9.40 14.97
N VAL A 179 29.28 -8.95 14.84
CA VAL A 179 28.12 -9.82 14.60
C VAL A 179 27.51 -9.49 13.25
N ASP A 180 27.77 -10.37 12.29
CA ASP A 180 27.21 -10.36 10.94
C ASP A 180 25.67 -10.34 10.94
N GLY A 181 25.10 -9.99 9.80
CA GLY A 181 23.67 -10.08 9.54
C GLY A 181 23.37 -10.53 8.12
N GLN A 182 22.11 -10.38 7.71
CA GLN A 182 21.68 -10.73 6.35
C GLN A 182 20.51 -9.86 5.87
N VAL A 183 20.46 -9.66 4.57
CA VAL A 183 19.29 -9.13 3.86
C VAL A 183 18.67 -10.26 3.05
N VAL A 184 17.43 -10.62 3.38
CA VAL A 184 16.64 -11.63 2.70
C VAL A 184 15.75 -10.91 1.68
N VAL A 185 16.05 -11.08 0.40
CA VAL A 185 15.24 -10.55 -0.69
C VAL A 185 14.20 -11.58 -1.09
N SER A 186 12.95 -11.31 -0.75
CA SER A 186 11.81 -12.11 -1.21
C SER A 186 11.53 -11.82 -2.69
N PRO A 187 11.07 -12.80 -3.48
CA PRO A 187 10.54 -12.52 -4.80
C PRO A 187 9.37 -11.54 -4.66
N ALA A 188 9.28 -10.57 -5.59
CA ALA A 188 8.07 -9.79 -5.74
C ALA A 188 6.89 -10.76 -5.93
N PRO A 189 5.75 -10.56 -5.22
CA PRO A 189 4.56 -11.37 -5.44
C PRO A 189 4.22 -11.36 -6.93
N PRO A 190 3.94 -12.52 -7.56
CA PRO A 190 3.64 -12.56 -8.98
C PRO A 190 2.44 -11.65 -9.29
N THR A 191 2.49 -10.98 -10.44
CA THR A 191 1.39 -10.16 -10.94
C THR A 191 0.11 -10.99 -10.89
N PRO A 192 -0.97 -10.52 -10.25
CA PRO A 192 -2.17 -11.33 -10.08
C PRO A 192 -2.74 -11.79 -11.42
N ALA A 193 -3.07 -13.08 -11.51
CA ALA A 193 -3.70 -13.64 -12.70
C ALA A 193 -5.01 -12.89 -13.00
N PRO A 194 -5.32 -12.55 -14.27
CA PRO A 194 -6.57 -11.88 -14.63
C PRO A 194 -7.80 -12.55 -14.03
N TYR A 195 -8.74 -11.75 -13.56
CA TYR A 195 -9.99 -12.18 -12.89
C TYR A 195 -9.85 -12.92 -11.54
N SER A 196 -8.64 -13.25 -11.08
CA SER A 196 -8.41 -13.68 -9.69
C SER A 196 -8.87 -12.61 -8.70
N GLU A 197 -9.23 -12.97 -7.47
CA GLU A 197 -9.70 -11.97 -6.49
C GLU A 197 -8.67 -10.87 -6.26
N ARG A 198 -7.40 -11.23 -6.00
CA ARG A 198 -6.31 -10.28 -5.80
C ARG A 198 -6.18 -9.28 -6.95
N TRP A 199 -6.36 -9.71 -8.20
CA TRP A 199 -6.32 -8.84 -9.39
C TRP A 199 -7.39 -7.74 -9.37
N ARG A 200 -8.53 -7.97 -8.70
CA ARG A 200 -9.63 -6.99 -8.60
C ARG A 200 -9.32 -5.88 -7.63
N PHE A 201 -8.73 -6.22 -6.48
CA PHE A 201 -8.44 -5.31 -5.37
C PHE A 201 -7.32 -4.34 -5.72
N GLY A 202 -7.60 -3.05 -5.64
CA GLY A 202 -6.62 -1.98 -5.81
C GLY A 202 -6.73 -0.89 -4.77
N VAL A 203 -5.74 0.00 -4.76
CA VAL A 203 -5.67 1.14 -3.85
C VAL A 203 -5.31 2.42 -4.59
N VAL A 204 -5.83 3.55 -4.13
CA VAL A 204 -5.52 4.86 -4.72
C VAL A 204 -4.50 5.58 -3.87
N LEU A 205 -3.32 5.81 -4.43
CA LEU A 205 -2.26 6.59 -3.80
C LEU A 205 -2.55 8.09 -3.96
N ASP A 206 -2.43 8.85 -2.88
CA ASP A 206 -2.13 10.28 -2.97
C ASP A 206 -0.61 10.50 -2.86
N PRO A 207 0.10 10.72 -3.98
CA PRO A 207 1.53 10.95 -3.97
C PRO A 207 1.95 12.32 -3.42
N SER A 208 1.00 13.17 -2.99
CA SER A 208 1.30 14.39 -2.20
C SER A 208 1.47 14.11 -0.70
N VAL A 209 1.01 12.94 -0.21
CA VAL A 209 1.15 12.53 1.20
C VAL A 209 2.37 11.64 1.41
N GLY A 210 2.72 10.79 0.44
CA GLY A 210 3.92 9.96 0.50
C GLY A 210 4.09 9.06 -0.73
N PRO A 211 5.29 8.50 -0.97
CA PRO A 211 5.53 7.54 -2.03
C PRO A 211 4.91 6.18 -1.69
N ILE A 212 4.58 5.37 -2.70
CA ILE A 212 3.99 4.03 -2.49
C ILE A 212 4.88 3.10 -1.62
N THR A 213 6.20 3.27 -1.69
CA THR A 213 7.20 2.52 -0.89
C THR A 213 7.22 2.88 0.59
N ALA A 214 6.42 3.85 1.05
CA ALA A 214 6.27 4.18 2.47
C ALA A 214 5.21 3.32 3.17
N TYR A 215 4.50 2.47 2.43
CA TYR A 215 3.36 1.67 2.92
C TYR A 215 3.61 0.18 2.67
N ASP A 216 3.23 -0.67 3.63
CA ASP A 216 3.30 -2.13 3.48
C ASP A 216 2.17 -2.63 2.55
N THR A 217 2.40 -2.56 1.24
CA THR A 217 1.44 -3.04 0.23
C THR A 217 1.13 -4.53 0.36
N GLY A 218 2.03 -5.31 0.97
CA GLY A 218 1.86 -6.73 1.25
C GLY A 218 0.74 -7.00 2.24
N ALA A 219 0.67 -6.22 3.33
CA ALA A 219 -0.36 -6.34 4.36
C ALA A 219 -1.79 -6.04 3.85
N LEU A 220 -1.94 -5.36 2.71
CA LEU A 220 -3.25 -5.08 2.11
C LEU A 220 -3.73 -6.16 1.12
N CYS A 221 -2.87 -7.10 0.70
CA CYS A 221 -3.14 -8.07 -0.36
C CYS A 221 -3.76 -7.47 -1.64
N ALA A 222 -3.49 -6.20 -1.93
CA ALA A 222 -3.90 -5.59 -3.18
C ALA A 222 -3.19 -6.26 -4.37
N GLY A 223 -3.80 -6.15 -5.54
CA GLY A 223 -3.21 -6.55 -6.80
C GLY A 223 -2.72 -5.40 -7.67
N TRP A 224 -3.21 -4.18 -7.41
CA TRP A 224 -2.88 -3.01 -8.22
C TRP A 224 -2.99 -1.68 -7.49
N TYR A 225 -2.46 -0.62 -8.08
CA TYR A 225 -2.68 0.74 -7.63
C TYR A 225 -2.76 1.75 -8.79
N ILE A 226 -3.27 2.93 -8.47
CA ILE A 226 -3.29 4.12 -9.32
C ILE A 226 -2.93 5.35 -8.46
N ASP A 227 -2.17 6.29 -9.02
CA ASP A 227 -1.76 7.54 -8.35
C ASP A 227 -2.18 8.80 -9.15
N ARG A 228 -2.96 8.60 -10.23
CA ARG A 228 -3.43 9.62 -11.18
C ARG A 228 -2.29 10.28 -11.98
N ARG A 229 -1.17 9.56 -12.18
CA ARG A 229 -0.01 9.98 -12.97
C ARG A 229 0.34 8.93 -14.03
N ALA A 230 1.25 9.29 -14.92
CA ALA A 230 1.85 8.42 -15.91
C ALA A 230 3.33 8.16 -15.56
N ASN A 231 3.61 7.58 -14.38
CA ASN A 231 5.01 7.31 -14.01
C ASN A 231 5.60 6.23 -14.95
N PRO A 232 6.69 6.50 -15.71
CA PRO A 232 7.35 5.45 -16.51
C PRO A 232 7.91 4.34 -15.62
N ASN A 233 8.46 4.71 -14.46
CA ASN A 233 9.20 3.84 -13.55
C ASN A 233 8.48 3.76 -12.20
N PRO A 234 7.31 3.08 -12.11
CA PRO A 234 6.64 2.84 -10.85
C PRO A 234 7.53 2.02 -9.91
N PRO A 235 7.57 2.32 -8.60
CA PRO A 235 8.22 1.44 -7.64
C PRO A 235 7.57 0.04 -7.67
N PRO A 236 8.35 -1.03 -7.80
CA PRO A 236 7.86 -2.40 -8.02
C PRO A 236 7.38 -3.10 -6.75
N VAL A 237 6.38 -2.50 -6.09
CA VAL A 237 5.81 -2.91 -4.80
C VAL A 237 4.89 -4.15 -4.85
N GLY A 238 5.10 -5.05 -5.82
CA GLY A 238 4.27 -6.25 -6.02
C GLY A 238 2.83 -6.00 -6.49
N LEU A 239 2.56 -4.81 -7.04
CA LEU A 239 1.26 -4.36 -7.55
C LEU A 239 1.35 -3.99 -9.03
N ASP A 240 0.33 -4.31 -9.82
CA ASP A 240 0.14 -3.74 -11.16
C ASP A 240 -0.13 -2.22 -11.06
N TYR A 241 0.35 -1.43 -12.03
CA TYR A 241 0.26 0.03 -12.01
C TYR A 241 -0.54 0.56 -13.20
N VAL A 242 -1.75 1.02 -12.91
CA VAL A 242 -2.62 1.67 -13.89
C VAL A 242 -2.19 3.12 -14.05
N ARG A 243 -1.75 3.48 -15.26
CA ARG A 243 -1.26 4.81 -15.61
C ARG A 243 -2.39 5.70 -16.05
N LEU A 244 -2.26 7.00 -15.78
CA LEU A 244 -3.22 8.02 -16.18
C LEU A 244 -2.49 9.22 -16.81
N ILE A 245 -2.89 9.57 -18.03
CA ILE A 245 -2.42 10.76 -18.75
C ILE A 245 -3.39 11.90 -18.44
N ARG A 246 -2.91 13.05 -17.97
CA ARG A 246 -3.78 14.23 -17.76
C ARG A 246 -4.12 14.87 -19.09
N VAL A 247 -5.39 15.17 -19.32
CA VAL A 247 -5.88 15.78 -20.56
C VAL A 247 -6.39 17.21 -20.39
N GLY A 248 -6.28 17.81 -19.20
CA GLY A 248 -6.74 19.17 -18.92
C GLY A 248 -6.08 20.26 -19.77
N ALA A 249 -6.69 21.45 -19.82
CA ALA A 249 -6.24 22.56 -20.69
C ALA A 249 -4.77 22.97 -20.51
N GLY A 250 -4.21 22.85 -19.31
CA GLY A 250 -2.79 23.10 -19.03
C GLY A 250 -1.87 21.88 -19.18
N ALA A 251 -2.39 20.72 -19.59
CA ALA A 251 -1.65 19.46 -19.70
C ALA A 251 -1.69 18.83 -21.11
N TRP A 252 -2.69 19.17 -21.93
CA TRP A 252 -2.80 18.70 -23.32
C TRP A 252 -3.01 19.85 -24.31
N PRO A 253 -2.23 19.95 -25.41
CA PRO A 253 -1.29 18.95 -25.94
C PRO A 253 -0.05 18.71 -25.06
N THR A 254 0.49 17.49 -25.11
CA THR A 254 1.62 17.03 -24.29
C THR A 254 2.88 16.84 -25.14
N ASP A 255 4.02 16.59 -24.50
CA ASP A 255 5.23 16.13 -25.20
C ASP A 255 5.02 14.70 -25.70
N THR A 256 4.80 14.57 -27.01
CA THR A 256 4.47 13.30 -27.65
C THR A 256 5.64 12.33 -27.65
N ALA A 257 6.87 12.82 -27.76
CA ALA A 257 8.07 11.98 -27.73
C ALA A 257 8.32 11.44 -26.32
N ALA A 258 8.15 12.28 -25.29
CA ALA A 258 8.21 11.84 -23.91
C ALA A 258 7.11 10.81 -23.60
N LEU A 259 5.87 11.03 -24.04
CA LEU A 259 4.77 10.08 -23.85
C LEU A 259 5.07 8.72 -24.53
N GLN A 260 5.52 8.72 -25.79
CA GLN A 260 5.86 7.49 -26.49
C GLN A 260 7.00 6.72 -25.82
N ALA A 261 8.02 7.42 -25.30
CA ALA A 261 9.08 6.79 -24.51
C ALA A 261 8.56 6.18 -23.19
N GLN A 262 7.63 6.84 -22.49
CA GLN A 262 7.00 6.30 -21.29
C GLN A 262 6.14 5.06 -21.58
N VAL A 263 5.45 5.03 -22.73
CA VAL A 263 4.67 3.88 -23.18
C VAL A 263 5.56 2.69 -23.56
N ALA A 264 6.59 2.93 -24.37
CA ALA A 264 7.54 1.89 -24.79
C ALA A 264 8.32 1.27 -23.60
N ALA A 265 8.54 2.03 -22.52
CA ALA A 265 9.12 1.55 -21.27
C ALA A 265 8.18 0.67 -20.43
N ALA A 266 6.90 0.57 -20.78
CA ALA A 266 5.88 -0.13 -20.01
C ALA A 266 4.95 -1.03 -20.86
N PRO A 267 5.47 -2.02 -21.63
CA PRO A 267 4.66 -2.83 -22.53
C PRO A 267 3.49 -3.55 -21.85
N GLY A 268 2.34 -3.65 -22.54
CA GLY A 268 1.13 -4.32 -22.08
C GLY A 268 0.37 -3.60 -20.95
N SER A 269 0.86 -2.44 -20.47
CA SER A 269 0.28 -1.74 -19.33
C SER A 269 -1.10 -1.14 -19.63
N THR A 270 -1.89 -0.90 -18.58
CA THR A 270 -3.14 -0.13 -18.68
C THR A 270 -2.87 1.38 -18.63
N TRP A 271 -3.42 2.11 -19.59
CA TRP A 271 -3.33 3.57 -19.75
C TRP A 271 -4.73 4.19 -19.83
N LEU A 272 -5.06 5.08 -18.89
CA LEU A 272 -6.31 5.84 -18.87
C LEU A 272 -6.06 7.26 -19.40
N ILE A 273 -6.85 7.69 -20.38
CA ILE A 273 -6.67 9.01 -21.03
C ILE A 273 -7.58 10.04 -20.36
N GLY A 274 -7.05 10.78 -19.40
CA GLY A 274 -7.72 11.84 -18.64
C GLY A 274 -8.03 11.46 -17.20
N TYR A 275 -8.23 12.46 -16.33
CA TYR A 275 -8.78 12.32 -14.99
C TYR A 275 -10.02 13.18 -14.87
N GLU A 276 -11.19 12.54 -14.72
CA GLU A 276 -12.48 13.22 -14.62
C GLU A 276 -12.68 14.32 -15.71
N PRO A 277 -12.58 13.97 -17.00
CA PRO A 277 -12.77 14.95 -18.09
C PRO A 277 -14.18 15.57 -18.08
N ASP A 278 -15.15 14.88 -17.50
CA ASP A 278 -16.53 15.29 -17.23
C ASP A 278 -16.69 16.20 -15.98
N CYS A 279 -15.60 16.51 -15.27
CA CYS A 279 -15.61 17.30 -14.05
C CYS A 279 -14.93 18.66 -14.26
N ARG A 280 -15.66 19.74 -13.97
CA ARG A 280 -15.15 21.12 -14.16
C ARG A 280 -13.95 21.48 -13.28
N TYR A 281 -13.71 20.69 -12.22
CA TYR A 281 -12.63 20.91 -11.26
C TYR A 281 -11.37 20.09 -11.58
N GLN A 282 -11.42 19.22 -12.59
CA GLN A 282 -10.31 18.35 -13.00
C GLN A 282 -9.90 18.65 -14.46
N ASP A 283 -9.92 17.67 -15.35
CA ASP A 283 -9.47 17.88 -16.73
C ASP A 283 -10.48 18.64 -17.60
N ASN A 284 -11.76 18.74 -17.19
CA ASN A 284 -12.73 19.73 -17.68
C ASN A 284 -12.76 19.91 -19.21
N ARG A 285 -13.24 18.91 -19.95
CA ARG A 285 -13.30 18.93 -21.41
C ARG A 285 -14.74 18.82 -21.94
N LEU A 286 -15.00 19.57 -23.01
CA LEU A 286 -16.20 19.37 -23.83
C LEU A 286 -16.14 18.00 -24.52
N PRO A 287 -17.27 17.32 -24.78
CA PRO A 287 -17.28 15.98 -25.38
C PRO A 287 -16.49 15.88 -26.69
N ALA A 288 -16.64 16.88 -27.58
CA ALA A 288 -15.95 16.90 -28.87
C ALA A 288 -14.43 17.15 -28.76
N ASP A 289 -13.99 17.94 -27.77
CA ASP A 289 -12.56 18.12 -27.49
C ASP A 289 -11.94 16.86 -26.90
N TYR A 290 -12.64 16.23 -25.96
CA TYR A 290 -12.18 15.00 -25.34
C TYR A 290 -12.11 13.84 -26.35
N ALA A 291 -13.09 13.71 -27.25
CA ALA A 291 -13.05 12.72 -28.33
C ALA A 291 -11.78 12.87 -29.21
N ARG A 292 -11.44 14.10 -29.59
CA ARG A 292 -10.22 14.40 -30.36
C ARG A 292 -8.95 14.10 -29.58
N ILE A 293 -8.86 14.60 -28.35
CA ILE A 293 -7.69 14.37 -27.47
C ILE A 293 -7.49 12.89 -27.19
N TYR A 294 -8.59 12.14 -27.00
CA TYR A 294 -8.57 10.70 -26.83
C TYR A 294 -8.01 10.00 -28.07
N HIS A 295 -8.46 10.37 -29.27
CA HIS A 295 -7.92 9.84 -30.52
C HIS A 295 -6.40 10.08 -30.61
N ASP A 296 -5.97 11.33 -30.43
CA ASP A 296 -4.56 11.74 -30.52
C ASP A 296 -3.69 10.91 -29.55
N ALA A 297 -4.12 10.79 -28.29
CA ALA A 297 -3.43 10.00 -27.27
C ALA A 297 -3.46 8.49 -27.54
N TYR A 298 -4.60 7.94 -27.98
CA TYR A 298 -4.75 6.52 -28.32
C TYR A 298 -3.78 6.12 -29.44
N GLN A 299 -3.67 6.92 -30.50
CA GLN A 299 -2.75 6.64 -31.60
C GLN A 299 -1.28 6.68 -31.13
N LEU A 300 -0.90 7.67 -30.32
CA LEU A 300 0.46 7.76 -29.76
C LEU A 300 0.81 6.55 -28.89
N ILE A 301 -0.12 6.10 -28.04
CA ILE A 301 0.07 4.91 -27.20
C ILE A 301 0.19 3.65 -28.06
N LYS A 302 -0.77 3.37 -28.95
CA LYS A 302 -0.76 2.16 -29.78
C LYS A 302 0.40 2.11 -30.79
N ALA A 303 0.93 3.25 -31.22
CA ALA A 303 2.12 3.33 -32.06
C ALA A 303 3.42 2.99 -31.29
N ALA A 304 3.50 3.32 -29.99
CA ALA A 304 4.64 2.97 -29.14
C ALA A 304 4.54 1.54 -28.57
N ASP A 305 3.33 1.09 -28.24
CA ASP A 305 3.04 -0.28 -27.81
C ASP A 305 1.64 -0.73 -28.29
N PRO A 306 1.55 -1.59 -29.32
CA PRO A 306 0.28 -2.18 -29.76
C PRO A 306 -0.42 -3.04 -28.71
N THR A 307 0.30 -3.54 -27.69
CA THR A 307 -0.22 -4.42 -26.64
C THR A 307 -0.79 -3.69 -25.43
N ALA A 308 -0.53 -2.39 -25.28
CA ALA A 308 -1.04 -1.55 -24.19
C ALA A 308 -2.57 -1.57 -24.15
N GLN A 309 -3.17 -1.67 -22.97
CA GLN A 309 -4.62 -1.55 -22.80
C GLN A 309 -4.99 -0.08 -22.61
N VAL A 310 -5.81 0.48 -23.50
CA VAL A 310 -6.18 1.90 -23.47
C VAL A 310 -7.63 2.08 -23.01
N GLY A 311 -7.83 2.85 -21.95
CA GLY A 311 -9.13 3.16 -21.38
C GLY A 311 -9.48 4.64 -21.45
N ASN A 312 -10.78 4.95 -21.34
CA ASN A 312 -11.20 6.34 -21.08
C ASN A 312 -10.62 6.81 -19.74
N GLY A 313 -10.37 8.11 -19.62
CA GLY A 313 -10.19 8.73 -18.32
C GLY A 313 -11.46 8.53 -17.48
N PRO A 314 -11.35 8.13 -16.21
CA PRO A 314 -12.51 7.77 -15.42
C PRO A 314 -13.47 8.96 -15.33
N LEU A 315 -14.74 8.70 -15.62
CA LEU A 315 -15.82 9.65 -15.28
C LEU A 315 -15.78 9.91 -13.78
N ALA A 316 -16.06 11.13 -13.36
CA ALA A 316 -16.06 11.48 -11.95
C ALA A 316 -17.15 10.73 -11.14
N GLN A 317 -18.21 10.26 -11.79
CA GLN A 317 -19.16 9.24 -11.32
C GLN A 317 -20.05 8.79 -12.50
N ALA A 318 -20.76 7.67 -12.42
CA ALA A 318 -21.65 7.22 -13.49
C ALA A 318 -23.11 7.71 -13.34
N SER A 319 -23.30 9.04 -13.18
CA SER A 319 -24.62 9.68 -13.09
C SER A 319 -25.36 9.73 -14.44
N ALA A 320 -26.65 10.09 -14.45
CA ALA A 320 -27.39 10.30 -15.70
C ALA A 320 -26.76 11.41 -16.57
N LEU A 321 -26.31 12.53 -15.98
CA LEU A 321 -25.67 13.62 -16.73
C LEU A 321 -24.32 13.22 -17.32
N ARG A 322 -23.55 12.37 -16.63
CA ARG A 322 -22.20 11.96 -17.06
C ARG A 322 -22.23 10.84 -18.07
N ILE A 323 -23.24 9.96 -17.98
CA ILE A 323 -23.54 9.03 -19.06
C ILE A 323 -23.98 9.79 -20.32
N ALA A 324 -24.78 10.85 -20.21
CA ALA A 324 -25.10 11.71 -21.36
C ALA A 324 -23.86 12.48 -21.92
N TRP A 325 -22.93 12.90 -21.06
CA TRP A 325 -21.64 13.45 -21.50
C TRP A 325 -20.79 12.42 -22.24
N LEU A 326 -20.74 11.17 -21.74
CA LEU A 326 -20.00 10.08 -22.39
C LEU A 326 -20.63 9.66 -23.72
N ASP A 327 -21.95 9.67 -23.80
CA ASP A 327 -22.71 9.45 -25.04
C ASP A 327 -22.36 10.50 -26.10
N ALA A 328 -22.30 11.78 -25.70
CA ALA A 328 -21.85 12.87 -26.55
C ALA A 328 -20.38 12.73 -26.98
N VAL A 329 -19.49 12.16 -26.15
CA VAL A 329 -18.10 11.83 -26.54
C VAL A 329 -18.09 10.76 -27.62
N TRP A 330 -18.86 9.69 -27.40
CA TRP A 330 -18.96 8.56 -28.34
C TRP A 330 -19.47 9.01 -29.71
N ALA A 331 -20.56 9.79 -29.72
CA ALA A 331 -21.12 10.39 -30.93
C ALA A 331 -20.14 11.36 -31.61
N ALA A 332 -19.43 12.18 -30.84
CA ALA A 332 -18.42 13.09 -31.39
C ALA A 332 -17.25 12.34 -32.03
N TYR A 333 -16.75 11.26 -31.41
CA TYR A 333 -15.69 10.43 -31.98
C TYR A 333 -16.14 9.78 -33.30
N GLN A 334 -17.34 9.19 -33.33
CA GLN A 334 -17.92 8.59 -34.53
C GLN A 334 -18.12 9.61 -35.67
N SER A 335 -18.48 10.85 -35.33
CA SER A 335 -18.62 11.96 -36.29
C SER A 335 -17.26 12.46 -36.83
N GLN A 336 -16.25 12.58 -35.96
CA GLN A 336 -14.92 13.07 -36.31
C GLN A 336 -14.07 12.06 -37.09
N TYR A 337 -14.19 10.76 -36.78
CA TYR A 337 -13.27 9.72 -37.26
C TYR A 337 -13.93 8.60 -38.06
N GLY A 338 -15.25 8.64 -38.26
CA GLY A 338 -15.98 7.64 -39.06
C GLY A 338 -16.04 6.23 -38.45
N SER A 339 -15.52 6.03 -37.25
CA SER A 339 -15.52 4.74 -36.54
C SER A 339 -15.90 4.90 -35.07
N ALA A 340 -16.33 3.81 -34.44
CA ALA A 340 -16.56 3.75 -33.00
C ALA A 340 -15.28 4.06 -32.22
N MET A 341 -15.42 4.69 -31.04
CA MET A 341 -14.29 4.99 -30.14
C MET A 341 -13.61 3.68 -29.69
N PRO A 342 -12.33 3.47 -30.01
CA PRO A 342 -11.62 2.25 -29.64
C PRO A 342 -11.22 2.33 -28.16
N VAL A 343 -11.72 1.41 -27.35
CA VAL A 343 -11.48 1.36 -25.89
C VAL A 343 -11.25 -0.10 -25.51
N ASP A 344 -10.21 -0.41 -24.75
CA ASP A 344 -9.93 -1.77 -24.27
C ASP A 344 -10.55 -2.01 -22.88
N VAL A 345 -10.59 -0.98 -22.03
CA VAL A 345 -11.14 -1.02 -20.66
C VAL A 345 -11.92 0.27 -20.35
N TRP A 346 -13.11 0.13 -19.77
CA TRP A 346 -13.92 1.27 -19.35
C TRP A 346 -13.65 1.63 -17.89
N ALA A 347 -13.57 2.92 -17.58
CA ALA A 347 -13.26 3.43 -16.25
C ALA A 347 -14.27 4.47 -15.76
N THR A 348 -14.55 4.47 -14.45
CA THR A 348 -15.31 5.50 -13.73
C THR A 348 -14.82 5.56 -12.28
N ASN A 349 -15.01 6.68 -11.60
CA ASN A 349 -14.99 6.72 -10.15
C ASN A 349 -16.33 6.16 -9.61
N GLY A 350 -16.26 5.58 -8.41
CA GLY A 350 -17.38 4.98 -7.68
C GLY A 350 -17.81 5.78 -6.44
N GLY A 351 -17.22 6.96 -6.22
CA GLY A 351 -17.71 7.93 -5.23
C GLY A 351 -19.13 8.42 -5.56
N LEU A 352 -19.83 8.86 -4.52
CA LEU A 352 -21.14 9.51 -4.65
C LEU A 352 -20.92 11.01 -4.46
N HIS A 353 -21.26 11.81 -5.46
CA HIS A 353 -21.05 13.26 -5.48
C HIS A 353 -22.29 14.03 -5.94
N LEU A 354 -22.52 15.19 -5.33
CA LEU A 354 -23.56 16.13 -5.74
C LEU A 354 -23.23 16.76 -7.10
N GLU A 355 -24.24 16.87 -7.94
CA GLU A 355 -24.18 17.56 -9.23
C GLU A 355 -25.01 18.84 -9.18
N THR A 356 -24.33 19.98 -8.98
CA THR A 356 -24.94 21.30 -8.96
C THR A 356 -24.08 22.31 -9.73
N ALA A 357 -24.71 23.25 -10.44
CA ALA A 357 -23.99 24.28 -11.18
C ALA A 357 -23.17 25.22 -10.27
N ALA A 358 -23.50 25.32 -8.98
CA ALA A 358 -22.72 26.02 -7.97
C ALA A 358 -22.69 25.21 -6.66
N GLY A 359 -21.60 25.33 -5.90
CA GLY A 359 -21.44 24.67 -4.59
C GLY A 359 -20.59 23.40 -4.60
N MET A 360 -20.86 22.51 -3.65
CA MET A 360 -20.08 21.31 -3.33
C MET A 360 -20.29 20.18 -4.34
N GLY A 361 -19.34 19.25 -4.38
CA GLY A 361 -19.39 18.08 -5.27
C GLY A 361 -18.59 18.31 -6.54
N VAL A 362 -19.11 17.81 -7.64
CA VAL A 362 -18.37 17.58 -8.89
C VAL A 362 -18.83 18.46 -10.05
N GLY A 363 -19.80 19.35 -9.79
CA GLY A 363 -20.34 20.27 -10.76
C GLY A 363 -21.32 19.62 -11.75
N ILE A 364 -21.56 20.32 -12.85
CA ILE A 364 -22.30 19.84 -14.02
C ILE A 364 -21.29 19.54 -15.13
N PRO A 365 -21.43 18.45 -15.92
CA PRO A 365 -20.49 18.11 -16.98
C PRO A 365 -20.35 19.20 -18.06
N PRO A 366 -19.14 19.45 -18.59
CA PRO A 366 -18.93 20.51 -19.57
C PRO A 366 -19.77 20.29 -20.84
N GLY A 367 -20.42 21.35 -21.31
CA GLY A 367 -21.31 21.31 -22.47
C GLY A 367 -22.77 20.89 -22.17
N SER A 368 -23.08 20.48 -20.93
CA SER A 368 -24.46 20.29 -20.49
C SER A 368 -25.12 21.64 -20.15
N SER A 369 -26.40 21.78 -20.50
CA SER A 369 -27.26 22.92 -20.11
C SER A 369 -27.98 22.72 -18.77
N ALA A 370 -27.75 21.60 -18.09
CA ALA A 370 -28.36 21.30 -16.79
C ALA A 370 -27.85 22.25 -15.68
N THR A 371 -28.69 22.49 -14.68
CA THR A 371 -28.33 23.27 -13.48
C THR A 371 -28.13 22.40 -12.23
N SER A 372 -28.71 21.18 -12.23
CA SER A 372 -28.56 20.15 -11.21
C SER A 372 -28.65 18.75 -11.85
N GLY A 373 -28.15 17.73 -11.13
CA GLY A 373 -28.21 16.32 -11.50
C GLY A 373 -28.44 15.44 -10.27
N LEU A 374 -27.58 14.42 -10.07
CA LEU A 374 -27.60 13.58 -8.88
C LEU A 374 -27.53 14.43 -7.60
N SER A 375 -28.49 14.21 -6.71
CA SER A 375 -28.64 14.94 -5.45
C SER A 375 -29.09 13.98 -4.35
N PHE A 376 -28.55 14.18 -3.16
CA PHE A 376 -28.79 13.38 -1.94
C PHE A 376 -28.31 14.19 -0.73
N THR A 377 -28.51 13.71 0.50
CA THR A 377 -28.03 14.41 1.70
C THR A 377 -26.63 13.89 2.08
N PRO A 378 -25.53 14.65 1.93
CA PRO A 378 -24.18 14.09 2.03
C PRO A 378 -23.84 13.45 3.38
N LYS A 379 -24.39 13.96 4.48
CA LYS A 379 -24.20 13.36 5.82
C LYS A 379 -24.98 12.05 6.04
N GLN A 380 -26.01 11.79 5.23
CA GLN A 380 -26.93 10.67 5.38
C GLN A 380 -26.76 9.61 4.30
N ASP A 381 -26.43 9.99 3.06
CA ASP A 381 -26.52 9.10 1.89
C ASP A 381 -25.22 8.96 1.08
N ALA A 382 -24.09 9.55 1.52
CA ALA A 382 -22.80 9.43 0.81
C ALA A 382 -22.22 7.99 0.79
N ASP A 383 -22.81 7.09 1.57
CA ASP A 383 -22.57 5.64 1.65
C ASP A 383 -23.77 4.83 1.11
N SER A 384 -24.69 5.44 0.35
CA SER A 384 -25.90 4.78 -0.14
C SER A 384 -25.59 3.71 -1.19
N MET A 385 -25.71 2.44 -0.79
CA MET A 385 -25.61 1.29 -1.70
C MET A 385 -26.65 1.27 -2.82
N VAL A 386 -27.78 1.95 -2.64
CA VAL A 386 -28.80 2.11 -3.70
C VAL A 386 -28.23 2.97 -4.82
N ILE A 387 -27.75 4.17 -4.49
CA ILE A 387 -27.15 5.09 -5.47
C ILE A 387 -25.89 4.46 -6.08
N PHE A 388 -25.01 3.88 -5.26
CA PHE A 388 -23.80 3.19 -5.71
C PHE A 388 -24.06 2.11 -6.76
N SER A 389 -25.00 1.18 -6.48
CA SER A 389 -25.31 0.07 -7.39
C SER A 389 -26.06 0.53 -8.65
N GLU A 390 -26.86 1.59 -8.57
CA GLU A 390 -27.51 2.19 -9.74
C GLU A 390 -26.47 2.78 -10.72
N GLN A 391 -25.43 3.46 -10.21
CA GLN A 391 -24.34 3.99 -11.03
C GLN A 391 -23.62 2.90 -11.85
N VAL A 392 -23.27 1.78 -11.20
CA VAL A 392 -22.63 0.64 -11.87
C VAL A 392 -23.55 0.02 -12.94
N ARG A 393 -24.84 -0.17 -12.61
CA ARG A 393 -25.83 -0.71 -13.56
C ARG A 393 -26.07 0.24 -14.74
N ARG A 394 -26.11 1.55 -14.52
CA ARG A 394 -26.30 2.57 -15.56
C ARG A 394 -25.16 2.58 -16.58
N LEU A 395 -23.90 2.54 -16.11
CA LEU A 395 -22.75 2.43 -17.02
C LEU A 395 -22.71 1.09 -17.75
N ARG A 396 -23.11 -0.02 -17.10
CA ARG A 396 -23.20 -1.32 -17.79
C ARG A 396 -24.31 -1.40 -18.84
N GLN A 397 -25.45 -0.73 -18.61
CA GLN A 397 -26.49 -0.57 -19.60
C GLN A 397 -25.95 0.24 -20.80
N TRP A 398 -25.34 1.40 -20.56
CA TRP A 398 -24.71 2.20 -21.61
C TRP A 398 -23.64 1.40 -22.40
N MET A 399 -22.78 0.65 -21.71
CA MET A 399 -21.79 -0.23 -22.35
C MET A 399 -22.46 -1.29 -23.23
N LYS A 400 -23.55 -1.90 -22.79
CA LYS A 400 -24.30 -2.88 -23.60
C LYS A 400 -24.87 -2.25 -24.86
N ASP A 401 -25.53 -1.10 -24.73
CA ASP A 401 -26.19 -0.40 -25.83
C ASP A 401 -25.18 0.05 -26.91
N HIS A 402 -23.93 0.25 -26.53
CA HIS A 402 -22.79 0.59 -27.41
C HIS A 402 -21.94 -0.63 -27.84
N GLY A 403 -22.40 -1.87 -27.62
CA GLY A 403 -21.66 -3.09 -27.99
C GLY A 403 -20.39 -3.34 -27.18
N GLN A 404 -20.21 -2.64 -26.06
CA GLN A 404 -19.06 -2.70 -25.16
C GLN A 404 -19.25 -3.70 -23.98
N GLN A 405 -20.38 -4.42 -23.90
CA GLN A 405 -20.68 -5.34 -22.79
C GLN A 405 -19.53 -6.32 -22.47
N GLY A 406 -18.88 -6.83 -23.51
CA GLY A 406 -17.78 -7.80 -23.39
C GLY A 406 -16.45 -7.24 -22.86
N LYS A 407 -16.39 -5.96 -22.48
CA LYS A 407 -15.16 -5.29 -22.03
C LYS A 407 -15.11 -5.11 -20.50
N PRO A 408 -13.91 -5.09 -19.90
CA PRO A 408 -13.75 -4.80 -18.49
C PRO A 408 -14.29 -3.43 -18.09
N LEU A 409 -14.97 -3.36 -16.94
CA LEU A 409 -15.26 -2.12 -16.24
C LEU A 409 -14.42 -2.07 -14.96
N ILE A 410 -13.70 -0.97 -14.77
CA ILE A 410 -12.90 -0.70 -13.56
C ILE A 410 -13.41 0.55 -12.83
N LEU A 411 -13.42 0.48 -11.49
CA LEU A 411 -13.75 1.63 -10.64
C LEU A 411 -12.48 2.19 -10.01
N THR A 412 -12.00 3.35 -10.47
CA THR A 412 -10.68 3.89 -10.10
C THR A 412 -10.63 4.59 -8.75
N GLU A 413 -11.77 5.03 -8.21
CA GLU A 413 -11.87 5.59 -6.85
C GLU A 413 -13.18 5.13 -6.19
N VAL A 414 -13.13 4.17 -5.26
CA VAL A 414 -14.27 3.72 -4.45
C VAL A 414 -14.06 4.12 -3.00
N GLY A 415 -15.00 4.83 -2.41
CA GLY A 415 -14.92 5.30 -1.03
C GLY A 415 -16.09 6.21 -0.68
N VAL A 416 -16.05 6.81 0.51
CA VAL A 416 -17.07 7.79 0.95
C VAL A 416 -16.46 9.20 0.86
N PRO A 417 -16.77 9.96 -0.21
CA PRO A 417 -16.06 11.22 -0.50
C PRO A 417 -16.49 12.40 0.39
N TYR A 418 -17.58 12.26 1.14
CA TYR A 418 -18.05 13.29 2.07
C TYR A 418 -17.84 12.87 3.52
N PHE A 419 -17.49 13.85 4.36
CA PHE A 419 -17.40 13.64 5.80
C PHE A 419 -18.79 13.41 6.41
N VAL A 420 -19.10 12.16 6.71
CA VAL A 420 -20.24 11.76 7.53
C VAL A 420 -19.95 12.20 8.97
N ARG A 421 -20.41 13.40 9.38
CA ARG A 421 -20.22 13.87 10.76
C ARG A 421 -21.22 13.20 11.70
N ASP A 422 -20.91 11.98 12.09
CA ASP A 422 -21.61 11.19 13.10
C ASP A 422 -20.58 10.56 14.05
N TRP A 423 -20.95 10.28 15.30
CA TRP A 423 -20.05 9.65 16.27
C TRP A 423 -19.67 8.21 15.85
N GLN A 424 -20.42 7.62 14.91
CA GLN A 424 -20.18 6.33 14.27
C GLN A 424 -19.59 6.43 12.84
N TYR A 425 -18.99 7.56 12.43
CA TYR A 425 -18.58 7.74 11.03
C TYR A 425 -17.65 6.63 10.52
N GLN A 426 -16.75 6.12 11.36
CA GLN A 426 -15.86 5.03 10.99
C GLN A 426 -16.64 3.73 10.74
N ASP A 427 -17.64 3.43 11.59
CA ASP A 427 -18.48 2.24 11.44
C ASP A 427 -19.28 2.29 10.15
N ARG A 428 -19.85 3.46 9.80
CA ARG A 428 -20.58 3.65 8.54
C ARG A 428 -19.69 3.48 7.31
N VAL A 429 -18.48 4.03 7.34
CA VAL A 429 -17.52 3.92 6.23
C VAL A 429 -16.98 2.48 6.09
N ILE A 430 -16.82 1.76 7.21
CA ILE A 430 -16.47 0.34 7.22
C ILE A 430 -17.62 -0.52 6.70
N GLU A 431 -18.86 -0.25 7.13
CA GLU A 431 -20.05 -0.96 6.64
C GLU A 431 -20.25 -0.74 5.13
N PHE A 432 -20.02 0.50 4.65
CA PHE A 432 -19.97 0.79 3.23
C PHE A 432 -18.88 0.02 2.51
N MET A 433 -17.64 0.03 3.04
CA MET A 433 -16.52 -0.73 2.47
C MET A 433 -16.89 -2.22 2.30
N HIS A 434 -17.47 -2.83 3.34
CA HIS A 434 -17.90 -4.22 3.31
C HIS A 434 -18.99 -4.46 2.26
N ARG A 435 -20.06 -3.64 2.23
CA ARG A 435 -21.17 -3.79 1.27
C ARG A 435 -20.75 -3.51 -0.17
N ALA A 436 -19.95 -2.47 -0.40
CA ALA A 436 -19.48 -2.06 -1.72
C ALA A 436 -18.51 -3.07 -2.31
N ILE A 437 -17.46 -3.47 -1.56
CA ILE A 437 -16.50 -4.49 -2.03
C ILE A 437 -17.21 -5.81 -2.32
N ASN A 438 -18.12 -6.24 -1.44
CA ASN A 438 -18.92 -7.44 -1.66
C ASN A 438 -19.77 -7.36 -2.95
N TYR A 439 -20.45 -6.23 -3.19
CA TYR A 439 -21.18 -5.97 -4.43
C TYR A 439 -20.26 -6.05 -5.66
N LEU A 440 -19.07 -5.44 -5.60
CA LEU A 440 -18.12 -5.36 -6.72
C LEU A 440 -17.49 -6.72 -7.08
N LEU A 441 -17.31 -7.61 -6.10
CA LEU A 441 -16.73 -8.95 -6.31
C LEU A 441 -17.73 -9.97 -6.86
N TYR A 442 -18.98 -9.94 -6.37
CA TYR A 442 -19.91 -11.06 -6.53
C TYR A 442 -21.19 -10.71 -7.31
N THR A 443 -21.50 -9.44 -7.57
CA THR A 443 -22.72 -9.11 -8.33
C THR A 443 -22.57 -9.48 -9.79
N THR A 444 -23.37 -10.44 -10.23
CA THR A 444 -23.50 -10.87 -11.62
C THR A 444 -24.85 -10.47 -12.20
N ASP A 445 -24.90 -10.26 -13.50
CA ASP A 445 -26.13 -10.00 -14.25
C ASP A 445 -25.97 -10.53 -15.67
N ALA A 446 -26.70 -11.58 -16.03
CA ALA A 446 -26.58 -12.22 -17.35
C ALA A 446 -26.93 -11.29 -18.52
N SER A 447 -27.64 -10.18 -18.25
CA SER A 447 -28.05 -9.22 -19.27
C SER A 447 -27.14 -8.01 -19.40
N LEU A 448 -26.31 -7.70 -18.38
CA LEU A 448 -25.50 -6.47 -18.29
C LEU A 448 -24.01 -6.71 -18.03
N GLY A 449 -23.65 -7.80 -17.36
CA GLY A 449 -22.27 -8.10 -16.97
C GLY A 449 -21.42 -8.63 -18.11
N MET A 450 -20.11 -8.72 -17.86
CA MET A 450 -19.15 -9.19 -18.85
C MET A 450 -19.13 -10.73 -18.91
N PRO A 451 -19.50 -11.39 -20.04
CA PRO A 451 -19.64 -12.86 -20.07
C PRO A 451 -18.33 -13.61 -19.80
N ALA A 452 -17.20 -13.08 -20.25
CA ALA A 452 -15.87 -13.65 -20.04
C ALA A 452 -15.43 -13.69 -18.56
N ASP A 453 -16.12 -12.97 -17.66
CA ASP A 453 -15.90 -12.96 -16.22
C ASP A 453 -17.17 -13.37 -15.46
N GLY A 454 -17.85 -14.42 -15.94
CA GLY A 454 -19.02 -15.00 -15.27
C GLY A 454 -20.19 -14.04 -15.13
N ASN A 455 -20.34 -13.09 -16.07
CA ASN A 455 -21.32 -12.01 -16.03
C ASN A 455 -21.18 -11.03 -14.84
N ARG A 456 -19.98 -10.86 -14.27
CA ARG A 456 -19.74 -9.84 -13.23
C ARG A 456 -19.89 -8.42 -13.76
N LEU A 457 -20.46 -7.54 -12.93
CA LEU A 457 -20.64 -6.13 -13.26
C LEU A 457 -19.34 -5.31 -13.17
N VAL A 458 -18.34 -5.70 -12.39
CA VAL A 458 -17.05 -4.98 -12.26
C VAL A 458 -15.88 -5.96 -12.26
N GLN A 459 -14.81 -5.61 -12.96
CA GLN A 459 -13.59 -6.42 -13.07
C GLN A 459 -12.53 -6.02 -12.04
N ARG A 460 -12.31 -4.72 -11.83
CA ARG A 460 -11.33 -4.20 -10.86
C ARG A 460 -11.89 -2.97 -10.15
N PHE A 461 -11.47 -2.72 -8.92
CA PHE A 461 -11.78 -1.49 -8.20
C PHE A 461 -10.60 -1.05 -7.34
N ALA A 462 -10.44 0.26 -7.13
CA ALA A 462 -9.43 0.81 -6.25
C ALA A 462 -10.04 1.62 -5.11
N TRP A 463 -9.68 1.32 -3.86
CA TRP A 463 -10.20 2.03 -2.70
C TRP A 463 -9.53 3.40 -2.55
N TYR A 464 -10.34 4.46 -2.52
CA TYR A 464 -9.91 5.82 -2.20
C TYR A 464 -9.99 6.03 -0.67
N SER A 465 -8.88 6.05 0.06
CA SER A 465 -7.48 6.09 -0.43
C SER A 465 -6.56 5.19 0.37
N LEU A 466 -5.35 4.99 -0.15
CA LEU A 466 -4.27 4.38 0.61
C LEU A 466 -3.86 5.25 1.81
N ASN A 467 -3.75 6.57 1.63
CA ASN A 467 -3.01 7.44 2.55
C ASN A 467 -3.56 8.86 2.77
N ARG A 468 -4.59 9.33 2.05
CA ARG A 468 -5.14 10.69 2.23
C ARG A 468 -5.96 10.77 3.53
N PRO A 469 -5.51 11.49 4.59
CA PRO A 469 -6.23 11.54 5.85
C PRO A 469 -7.61 12.21 5.70
N PRO A 470 -8.57 11.93 6.60
CA PRO A 470 -9.94 12.47 6.54
C PRO A 470 -9.99 14.01 6.63
N ALA A 471 -11.08 14.59 6.12
CA ALA A 471 -11.33 16.03 6.05
C ALA A 471 -10.90 16.84 7.30
N GLU A 472 -11.24 16.32 8.47
CA GLU A 472 -11.11 16.96 9.79
C GLU A 472 -9.66 17.35 10.14
N TYR A 473 -8.67 16.69 9.54
CA TYR A 473 -7.24 16.96 9.72
C TYR A 473 -6.63 17.86 8.62
N SER A 474 -7.41 18.27 7.61
CA SER A 474 -6.89 18.93 6.39
C SER A 474 -7.39 20.36 6.16
N GLY A 475 -8.34 20.83 6.98
CA GLY A 475 -8.71 22.24 7.13
C GLY A 475 -9.29 23.00 5.91
N SER A 476 -9.43 22.38 4.74
CA SER A 476 -9.70 23.13 3.50
C SER A 476 -10.65 22.48 2.47
N GLN A 477 -10.94 21.17 2.55
CA GLN A 477 -12.00 20.51 1.78
C GLN A 477 -12.61 19.35 2.58
N PRO A 478 -13.84 18.87 2.27
CA PRO A 478 -14.34 17.60 2.77
C PRO A 478 -13.53 16.45 2.14
N GLY A 479 -12.34 16.19 2.70
CA GLY A 479 -11.55 15.00 2.36
C GLY A 479 -12.34 13.72 2.58
N ALA A 480 -12.17 12.77 1.66
CA ALA A 480 -12.81 11.47 1.72
C ALA A 480 -12.45 10.72 3.02
N ASN A 481 -13.41 9.96 3.54
CA ASN A 481 -13.19 9.09 4.68
C ASN A 481 -12.63 7.73 4.21
N GLY A 482 -11.70 7.16 4.98
CA GLY A 482 -11.34 5.75 4.84
C GLY A 482 -9.89 5.45 4.44
N ASN A 483 -8.91 6.30 4.72
CA ASN A 483 -7.50 6.01 4.42
C ASN A 483 -7.03 4.69 5.05
N LEU A 484 -6.39 3.83 4.26
CA LEU A 484 -5.92 2.51 4.74
C LEU A 484 -4.70 2.63 5.67
N TYR A 485 -3.81 3.59 5.41
CA TYR A 485 -2.67 3.96 6.25
C TYR A 485 -2.80 5.38 6.80
N GLY A 486 -2.33 5.57 8.02
CA GLY A 486 -2.19 6.86 8.68
C GLY A 486 -0.85 6.96 9.40
N VAL A 487 -0.62 8.09 10.06
CA VAL A 487 0.53 8.29 10.96
C VAL A 487 0.01 8.19 12.39
N ASP A 488 0.63 7.35 13.22
CA ASP A 488 0.34 7.32 14.66
C ASP A 488 0.84 8.61 15.32
N THR A 489 -0.01 9.27 16.11
CA THR A 489 0.30 10.60 16.66
C THR A 489 1.25 10.58 17.85
N HIS A 490 1.60 9.41 18.39
CA HIS A 490 2.52 9.27 19.53
C HIS A 490 3.91 8.83 19.08
N SER A 491 4.01 7.88 18.15
CA SER A 491 5.30 7.39 17.63
C SER A 491 5.76 8.10 16.36
N GLY A 492 4.83 8.65 15.56
CA GLY A 492 5.11 9.16 14.22
C GLY A 492 5.21 8.08 13.13
N ASP A 493 4.98 6.80 13.48
CA ASP A 493 5.08 5.69 12.53
C ASP A 493 3.90 5.64 11.56
N ILE A 494 4.17 5.14 10.35
CA ILE A 494 3.13 4.82 9.37
C ILE A 494 2.49 3.48 9.77
N VAL A 495 1.19 3.50 10.07
CA VAL A 495 0.44 2.34 10.57
C VAL A 495 -0.85 2.11 9.78
N LEU A 496 -1.30 0.85 9.73
CA LEU A 496 -2.64 0.51 9.24
C LEU A 496 -3.69 1.18 10.13
N THR A 497 -4.61 1.92 9.52
CA THR A 497 -5.79 2.42 10.23
C THR A 497 -6.80 1.29 10.45
N ARG A 498 -7.86 1.58 11.20
CA ARG A 498 -9.03 0.70 11.29
C ARG A 498 -9.60 0.35 9.90
N PHE A 499 -9.62 1.29 8.95
CA PHE A 499 -10.03 1.04 7.57
C PHE A 499 -9.06 0.10 6.85
N GLY A 500 -7.75 0.30 7.05
CA GLY A 500 -6.70 -0.61 6.56
C GLY A 500 -6.89 -2.05 7.01
N VAL A 501 -7.14 -2.27 8.30
CA VAL A 501 -7.39 -3.61 8.86
C VAL A 501 -8.64 -4.27 8.27
N HIS A 502 -9.72 -3.51 8.07
CA HIS A 502 -10.95 -4.04 7.47
C HIS A 502 -10.78 -4.33 5.97
N TYR A 503 -10.10 -3.47 5.21
CA TYR A 503 -9.74 -3.73 3.81
C TYR A 503 -8.83 -4.95 3.69
N ALA A 504 -7.78 -5.07 4.52
CA ALA A 504 -6.87 -6.20 4.53
C ALA A 504 -7.60 -7.53 4.80
N ARG A 505 -8.53 -7.57 5.76
CA ARG A 505 -9.40 -8.74 5.95
C ARG A 505 -10.21 -9.07 4.70
N LEU A 506 -10.82 -8.06 4.07
CA LEU A 506 -11.60 -8.23 2.84
C LEU A 506 -10.75 -8.59 1.62
N ALA A 507 -9.43 -8.36 1.61
CA ALA A 507 -8.55 -8.59 0.46
C ALA A 507 -7.66 -9.84 0.61
N CYS A 508 -7.24 -10.18 1.83
CA CYS A 508 -6.33 -11.28 2.14
C CYS A 508 -7.02 -12.60 2.47
N ASP A 509 -8.25 -12.59 3.01
CA ASP A 509 -8.93 -13.83 3.43
C ASP A 509 -9.39 -14.65 2.21
N PRO A 510 -8.96 -15.93 2.05
CA PRO A 510 -9.36 -16.79 0.95
C PRO A 510 -10.67 -17.58 1.20
N LEU A 511 -11.25 -17.50 2.41
CA LEU A 511 -12.44 -18.25 2.83
C LEU A 511 -13.65 -17.36 3.10
N ARG A 512 -13.74 -16.19 2.44
CA ARG A 512 -14.85 -15.25 2.61
C ARG A 512 -16.18 -15.97 2.37
N PRO A 513 -17.17 -15.83 3.27
CA PRO A 513 -18.49 -16.37 3.02
C PRO A 513 -19.10 -15.64 1.83
N THR A 514 -19.23 -16.33 0.69
CA THR A 514 -19.98 -15.83 -0.46
C THR A 514 -21.42 -15.57 -0.01
N PRO A 515 -21.91 -14.31 0.04
CA PRO A 515 -23.29 -14.09 0.44
C PRO A 515 -24.22 -14.53 -0.68
N THR A 516 -25.28 -15.22 -0.29
CA THR A 516 -26.37 -15.61 -1.21
C THR A 516 -26.90 -14.35 -1.90
N PRO A 517 -26.93 -14.30 -3.25
CA PRO A 517 -27.34 -13.10 -3.99
C PRO A 517 -28.88 -12.95 -3.98
N SER A 518 -29.46 -12.68 -2.81
CA SER A 518 -30.91 -12.54 -2.64
C SER A 518 -31.33 -11.62 -1.48
N THR A 519 -30.70 -10.45 -1.34
CA THR A 519 -31.34 -9.32 -0.66
C THR A 519 -31.20 -8.04 -1.48
N THR A 520 -32.35 -7.45 -1.79
CA THR A 520 -32.48 -6.00 -2.05
C THR A 520 -31.67 -5.24 -1.00
N PRO A 521 -30.90 -4.19 -1.36
CA PRO A 521 -30.19 -3.38 -0.38
C PRO A 521 -31.14 -2.98 0.75
N ALA A 522 -30.77 -3.29 2.00
CA ALA A 522 -31.58 -2.92 3.15
C ALA A 522 -31.85 -1.42 3.09
N ALA A 523 -33.13 -1.04 3.02
CA ALA A 523 -33.53 0.35 3.02
C ALA A 523 -32.95 1.03 4.27
N SER A 524 -32.51 2.29 4.12
CA SER A 524 -32.09 3.10 5.26
C SER A 524 -33.17 3.05 6.35
N PRO A 525 -32.82 2.85 7.63
CA PRO A 525 -33.80 2.76 8.70
C PRO A 525 -34.68 4.02 8.69
N PRO A 526 -36.02 3.91 8.88
CA PRO A 526 -36.89 5.07 8.82
C PRO A 526 -36.51 6.11 9.88
N GLY A 527 -35.88 7.20 9.44
CA GLY A 527 -35.61 8.36 10.28
C GLY A 527 -36.93 8.90 10.82
N LEU A 528 -37.01 8.99 12.16
CA LEU A 528 -38.19 9.43 12.89
C LEU A 528 -38.78 10.73 12.33
N LYS A 529 -40.04 10.69 11.89
CA LYS A 529 -40.82 11.89 11.61
C LYS A 529 -41.31 12.48 12.94
N GLY A 530 -41.06 13.77 13.13
CA GLY A 530 -41.43 14.52 14.33
C GLY A 530 -40.43 14.34 15.48
N SER A 531 -40.27 15.31 16.39
CA SER A 531 -40.83 16.67 16.44
C SER A 531 -40.14 17.44 17.57
N GLY A 532 -40.07 18.76 17.46
CA GLY A 532 -39.53 19.63 18.51
C GLY A 532 -38.17 20.19 18.12
N GLY A 533 -38.12 21.51 17.91
CA GLY A 533 -36.84 22.21 17.82
C GLY A 533 -36.29 22.49 19.22
N LEU A 534 -35.02 22.84 19.28
CA LEU A 534 -34.50 23.90 20.15
C LEU A 534 -33.08 24.27 19.70
N ASN A 535 -32.79 25.56 19.81
CA ASN A 535 -31.49 26.21 19.62
C ASN A 535 -30.38 25.44 20.37
N TRP A 536 -29.12 25.39 19.91
CA TRP A 536 -28.32 26.47 19.32
C TRP A 536 -27.29 25.95 18.30
#